data_AF-A0A7J6QFI9-F1
#
_entry.id   AF-A0A7J6QFI9-F1
#
_cell.length_a   1.000
_cell.length_b   1.000
_cell.length_c   1.000
_cell.angle_alpha   90.00
_cell.angle_beta   90.00
_cell.angle_gamma   90.00
#
_symmetry.space_group_name_H-M   'P 1'
#
loop_
_entity.id
_entity.type
_entity.pdbx_description
1 polymer ?
#
loop_
_entity_poly.entity_id
_entity_poly.type
_entity_poly.pdbx_seq_one_letter_code
_entity_poly.pdbx_strand_id
1 'polypeptide(L)'
;FRFDWLWRYGEPVCLSSGGDMLNDGDVRIDFNELGGITSRASEEMLARTATSRKPGRELKVWVLTWNVAAQKVPKKIPAALNPPDGTDIVFISLQETIELKPVNVLWKDNHNTYRWLSIWDSALPNYTLVGYVELVGILLACFVSKDVHRYIEYVDKDICKTGTFGYTGNKGAAGMRVD
;
A
#
# COMPACT_ATOMS: atom_id res chain seq x y z
N PHE A 1 8.22 9.93 -8.88
CA PHE A 1 7.12 9.72 -7.91
C PHE A 1 7.47 10.47 -6.63
N ARG A 2 6.70 11.49 -6.23
CA ARG A 2 6.90 12.25 -4.99
C ARG A 2 5.69 11.95 -4.10
N PHE A 3 5.93 11.53 -2.86
CA PHE A 3 4.88 11.26 -1.87
C PHE A 3 4.96 12.34 -0.79
N ASP A 4 3.85 13.01 -0.52
CA ASP A 4 3.70 13.92 0.62
C ASP A 4 3.15 13.13 1.81
N TRP A 5 3.79 13.27 2.98
CA TRP A 5 3.47 12.49 4.18
C TRP A 5 2.76 13.37 5.22
N LEU A 6 1.57 12.95 5.67
CA LEU A 6 0.92 13.52 6.85
C LEU A 6 0.60 12.38 7.84
N TRP A 7 1.22 12.37 9.01
CA TRP A 7 0.94 11.38 10.07
C TRP A 7 -0.08 11.94 11.06
N ARG A 8 -1.18 11.23 11.31
CA ARG A 8 -2.11 11.50 12.42
C ARG A 8 -2.47 10.20 13.14
N TYR A 9 -2.34 10.20 14.47
CA TYR A 9 -2.69 9.05 15.31
C TYR A 9 -4.21 8.82 15.29
N GLY A 10 -4.64 7.59 15.01
CA GLY A 10 -6.06 7.19 15.09
C GLY A 10 -6.94 7.64 13.94
N GLU A 11 -6.40 8.41 12.98
CA GLU A 11 -7.12 8.87 11.79
C GLU A 11 -6.55 8.23 10.54
N PRO A 12 -7.39 7.83 9.59
CA PRO A 12 -6.97 7.39 8.27
C PRO A 12 -6.07 8.40 7.55
N VAL A 13 -4.97 7.95 6.97
CA VAL A 13 -4.15 8.77 6.07
C VAL A 13 -4.33 8.26 4.64
N CYS A 14 -4.73 9.18 3.75
CA CYS A 14 -4.93 8.95 2.33
C CYS A 14 -3.82 9.63 1.52
N LEU A 15 -3.18 8.89 0.61
CA LEU A 15 -2.23 9.46 -0.36
C LEU A 15 -2.83 9.40 -1.77
N SER A 16 -2.79 10.52 -2.51
CA SER A 16 -3.18 10.59 -3.92
C SER A 16 -2.06 11.19 -4.77
N SER A 17 -1.96 10.76 -6.03
CA SER A 17 -1.06 11.36 -7.03
C SER A 17 -1.88 12.20 -8.03
N GLY A 18 -1.65 13.53 -8.10
CA GLY A 18 -2.16 14.44 -9.14
C GLY A 18 -2.04 15.95 -8.79
N GLY A 19 -1.24 16.72 -9.55
CA GLY A 19 -0.89 18.16 -9.41
C GLY A 19 -1.95 19.16 -9.93
N ASP A 20 -1.81 20.50 -9.95
CA ASP A 20 -0.68 21.46 -9.89
C ASP A 20 -1.15 22.81 -9.27
N MET A 21 -0.25 23.56 -8.60
CA MET A 21 -0.06 25.02 -8.79
C MET A 21 1.35 25.44 -8.32
N LEU A 22 1.92 26.39 -9.05
CA LEU A 22 3.33 26.79 -9.11
C LEU A 22 3.82 27.70 -7.97
N ASN A 23 5.16 27.76 -7.86
CA ASN A 23 6.03 28.79 -7.28
C ASN A 23 6.14 28.89 -5.75
N ASP A 24 7.14 28.20 -5.20
CA ASP A 24 8.30 28.87 -4.58
C ASP A 24 9.41 27.85 -4.25
N GLY A 25 10.62 28.12 -4.74
CA GLY A 25 11.86 27.49 -4.26
C GLY A 25 12.15 26.08 -4.78
N ASP A 26 12.73 25.99 -5.97
CA ASP A 26 13.48 24.81 -6.44
C ASP A 26 14.53 24.38 -5.39
N VAL A 27 14.26 23.33 -4.62
CA VAL A 27 15.31 22.54 -3.96
C VAL A 27 15.70 21.43 -4.93
N ARG A 28 16.72 21.71 -5.75
CA ARG A 28 17.41 20.70 -6.54
C ARG A 28 18.25 19.83 -5.61
N ILE A 29 17.98 18.53 -5.58
CA ILE A 29 18.95 17.57 -5.03
C ILE A 29 20.02 17.40 -6.12
N ASP A 30 21.21 17.95 -5.87
CA ASP A 30 22.37 17.74 -6.73
C ASP A 30 22.96 16.36 -6.45
N PHE A 31 22.75 15.42 -7.36
CA PHE A 31 23.25 14.05 -7.25
C PHE A 31 24.77 13.96 -7.43
N ASN A 32 25.48 15.07 -7.66
CA ASN A 32 26.94 15.08 -7.71
C ASN A 32 27.61 15.01 -6.33
N GLU A 33 26.88 15.15 -5.22
CA GLU A 33 27.48 15.04 -3.86
C GLU A 33 27.54 13.62 -3.31
N LEU A 34 26.88 12.64 -3.93
CA LEU A 34 27.04 11.21 -3.61
C LEU A 34 28.01 10.58 -4.59
N GLY A 35 29.31 10.82 -4.36
CA GLY A 35 30.38 10.32 -5.20
C GLY A 35 30.29 8.81 -5.46
N GLY A 36 30.22 8.46 -6.74
CA GLY A 36 30.86 7.27 -7.32
C GLY A 36 30.08 5.96 -7.26
N ILE A 37 29.57 5.56 -8.44
CA ILE A 37 29.53 4.22 -9.07
C ILE A 37 28.14 4.00 -9.69
N THR A 38 27.84 4.75 -10.75
CA THR A 38 26.82 4.34 -11.74
C THR A 38 27.50 4.36 -13.10
N SER A 39 27.52 3.20 -13.77
CA SER A 39 28.13 3.11 -15.10
C SER A 39 27.26 3.85 -16.13
N ARG A 40 27.86 4.40 -17.19
CA ARG A 40 27.10 4.98 -18.32
C ARG A 40 26.02 4.03 -18.85
N ALA A 41 26.26 2.73 -18.78
CA ALA A 41 25.26 1.71 -19.13
C ALA A 41 24.02 1.74 -18.22
N SER A 42 24.18 1.99 -16.90
CA SER A 42 23.05 2.15 -15.99
C SER A 42 22.26 3.44 -16.22
N GLU A 43 22.95 4.54 -16.56
CA GLU A 43 22.30 5.81 -16.91
C GLU A 43 21.59 5.72 -18.26
N GLU A 44 22.20 5.07 -19.25
CA GLU A 44 21.58 4.81 -20.54
C GLU A 44 20.41 3.83 -20.42
N MET A 45 20.49 2.82 -19.54
CA MET A 45 19.40 1.91 -19.27
C MET A 45 18.24 2.61 -18.57
N LEU A 46 18.52 3.46 -17.56
CA LEU A 46 17.51 4.31 -16.91
C LEU A 46 16.90 5.31 -17.89
N ALA A 47 17.70 5.93 -18.75
CA ALA A 47 17.24 6.86 -19.78
C ALA A 47 16.39 6.15 -20.84
N ARG A 48 16.80 4.96 -21.30
CA ARG A 48 16.04 4.13 -22.26
C ARG A 48 14.71 3.65 -21.67
N THR A 49 14.69 3.29 -20.38
CA THR A 49 13.46 2.97 -19.65
C THR A 49 12.55 4.21 -19.50
N ALA A 50 13.14 5.40 -19.31
CA ALA A 50 12.39 6.65 -19.20
C ALA A 50 11.84 7.15 -20.55
N THR A 51 12.55 6.93 -21.66
CA THR A 51 12.19 7.48 -22.99
C THR A 51 11.30 6.56 -23.84
N SER A 52 11.09 5.29 -23.46
CA SER A 52 10.34 4.31 -24.25
C SER A 52 8.93 4.00 -23.72
N ARG A 53 8.31 4.89 -22.93
CA ARG A 53 6.90 4.73 -22.54
C ARG A 53 6.05 5.64 -23.43
N LYS A 54 5.32 5.05 -24.40
CA LYS A 54 4.16 5.74 -24.99
C LYS A 54 3.30 6.25 -23.84
N PRO A 55 2.68 7.44 -23.91
CA PRO A 55 1.82 7.91 -22.83
C PRO A 55 0.61 6.98 -22.75
N GLY A 56 0.72 5.96 -21.91
CA GLY A 56 -0.39 5.13 -21.49
C GLY A 56 -1.33 5.98 -20.64
N ARG A 57 -2.56 5.51 -20.49
CA ARG A 57 -3.52 6.07 -19.53
C ARG A 57 -2.83 6.22 -18.17
N GLU A 58 -2.92 7.42 -17.58
CA GLU A 58 -2.50 7.66 -16.20
C GLU A 58 -3.39 6.86 -15.24
N LEU A 59 -2.78 6.09 -14.34
CA LEU A 59 -3.50 5.30 -13.34
C LEU A 59 -3.58 6.09 -12.02
N LYS A 60 -4.78 6.14 -11.44
CA LYS A 60 -4.99 6.76 -10.12
C LYS A 60 -4.88 5.70 -9.04
N VAL A 61 -3.87 5.84 -8.18
CA VAL A 61 -3.64 4.95 -7.05
C VAL A 61 -3.99 5.67 -5.75
N TRP A 62 -4.74 5.00 -4.89
CA TRP A 62 -5.08 5.47 -3.56
C TRP A 62 -4.61 4.47 -2.51
N VAL A 63 -3.99 4.98 -1.45
CA VAL A 63 -3.41 4.16 -0.38
C VAL A 63 -3.97 4.63 0.95
N LEU A 64 -4.49 3.67 1.72
CA LEU A 64 -4.94 3.86 3.09
C LEU A 64 -4.05 3.10 4.06
N THR A 65 -3.71 3.75 5.17
CA THR A 65 -3.24 3.06 6.38
C THR A 65 -4.17 3.32 7.56
N TRP A 66 -4.49 2.27 8.33
CA TRP A 66 -5.32 2.38 9.53
C TRP A 66 -4.89 1.40 10.63
N ASN A 67 -4.43 1.94 11.76
CA ASN A 67 -4.26 1.16 12.98
C ASN A 67 -5.64 0.97 13.65
N VAL A 68 -6.12 -0.26 13.67
CA VAL A 68 -7.45 -0.61 14.20
C VAL A 68 -7.44 -0.96 15.69
N ALA A 69 -6.28 -0.88 16.35
CA ALA A 69 -6.09 -1.05 17.79
C ALA A 69 -6.77 -2.30 18.38
N ALA A 70 -6.69 -3.43 17.66
CA ALA A 70 -7.33 -4.70 17.99
C ALA A 70 -8.85 -4.62 18.25
N GLN A 71 -9.51 -3.58 17.74
CA GLN A 71 -10.95 -3.41 17.86
C GLN A 71 -11.69 -4.43 16.99
N LYS A 72 -12.93 -4.73 17.40
CA LYS A 72 -13.81 -5.60 16.59
C LYS A 72 -14.05 -4.96 15.23
N VAL A 73 -14.01 -5.78 14.18
CA VAL A 73 -14.37 -5.38 12.82
C VAL A 73 -15.73 -4.65 12.87
N PRO A 74 -15.81 -3.41 12.35
CA PRO A 74 -17.06 -2.66 12.36
C PRO A 74 -18.12 -3.36 11.49
N LYS A 75 -19.37 -2.90 11.53
CA LYS A 75 -20.42 -3.43 10.64
C LYS A 75 -20.35 -2.84 9.23
N LYS A 76 -19.81 -1.63 9.11
CA LYS A 76 -19.62 -0.89 7.84
C LYS A 76 -18.34 -0.07 7.92
N ILE A 77 -17.64 0.09 6.79
CA ILE A 77 -16.52 1.03 6.68
C ILE A 77 -17.08 2.47 6.70
N PRO A 78 -16.52 3.38 7.51
CA PRO A 78 -16.85 4.81 7.46
C PRO A 78 -16.68 5.39 6.06
N ALA A 79 -17.60 6.23 5.58
CA ALA A 79 -17.52 6.80 4.23
C ALA A 79 -16.26 7.66 3.99
N ALA A 80 -15.70 8.25 5.06
CA ALA A 80 -14.43 8.99 5.02
C ALA A 80 -13.23 8.13 4.60
N LEU A 81 -13.37 6.81 4.68
CA LEU A 81 -12.38 5.82 4.28
C LEU A 81 -12.55 5.31 2.86
N ASN A 82 -13.49 5.84 2.10
CA ASN A 82 -13.66 5.44 0.72
C ASN A 82 -12.62 6.13 -0.18
N PRO A 83 -12.11 5.42 -1.20
CA PRO A 83 -11.25 6.05 -2.21
C PRO A 83 -12.03 7.13 -2.97
N PRO A 84 -11.35 8.19 -3.46
CA PRO A 84 -11.95 9.17 -4.35
C PRO A 84 -12.49 8.56 -5.64
N ASP A 85 -13.47 9.21 -6.25
CA ASP A 85 -14.06 8.76 -7.51
C ASP A 85 -13.01 8.69 -8.63
N GLY A 86 -13.11 7.63 -9.45
CA GLY A 86 -12.20 7.37 -10.55
C GLY A 86 -10.83 6.79 -10.14
N THR A 87 -10.66 6.38 -8.88
CA THR A 87 -9.49 5.60 -8.45
C THR A 87 -9.44 4.25 -9.18
N ASP A 88 -8.29 3.90 -9.74
CA ASP A 88 -8.09 2.65 -10.48
C ASP A 88 -7.59 1.53 -9.54
N ILE A 89 -6.71 1.86 -8.60
CA ILE A 89 -6.07 0.90 -7.69
C ILE A 89 -6.12 1.42 -6.26
N VAL A 90 -6.52 0.54 -5.34
CA VAL A 90 -6.72 0.84 -3.92
C VAL A 90 -5.90 -0.11 -3.08
N PHE A 91 -4.98 0.42 -2.28
CA PHE A 91 -4.27 -0.34 -1.25
C PHE A 91 -4.83 -0.02 0.13
N ILE A 92 -5.19 -1.06 0.87
CA ILE A 92 -5.66 -0.97 2.25
C ILE A 92 -4.62 -1.64 3.15
N SER A 93 -3.98 -0.88 4.03
CA SER A 93 -3.05 -1.37 5.04
C SER A 93 -3.64 -1.20 6.43
N LEU A 94 -3.90 -2.29 7.14
CA LEU A 94 -4.35 -2.28 8.53
C LEU A 94 -3.23 -2.71 9.48
N GLN A 95 -3.16 -2.11 10.66
CA GLN A 95 -2.27 -2.53 11.75
C GLN A 95 -3.07 -2.86 13.00
N GLU A 96 -2.50 -3.74 13.85
CA GLU A 96 -3.13 -4.26 15.07
C GLU A 96 -4.51 -4.88 14.79
N THR A 97 -4.66 -5.61 13.69
CA THR A 97 -5.95 -6.28 13.36
C THR A 97 -6.37 -7.27 14.44
N ILE A 98 -5.41 -7.91 15.11
CA ILE A 98 -5.60 -8.88 16.19
C ILE A 98 -5.00 -8.37 17.50
N GLU A 99 -5.63 -8.72 18.62
CA GLU A 99 -5.06 -8.49 19.95
C GLU A 99 -3.81 -9.35 20.13
N LEU A 100 -2.69 -8.73 20.51
CA LEU A 100 -1.41 -9.39 20.75
C LEU A 100 -1.43 -10.17 22.08
N LYS A 101 -2.29 -11.18 22.18
CA LYS A 101 -2.17 -12.22 23.21
C LYS A 101 -1.10 -13.21 22.76
N PRO A 102 -0.23 -13.72 23.67
CA PRO A 102 0.79 -14.71 23.32
C PRO A 102 0.23 -15.94 22.59
N VAL A 103 -1.01 -16.32 22.92
CA VAL A 103 -1.76 -17.38 22.25
C VAL A 103 -2.03 -17.04 20.78
N ASN A 104 -2.42 -15.81 20.45
CA ASN A 104 -2.69 -15.39 19.07
C ASN A 104 -1.43 -15.25 18.20
N VAL A 105 -0.26 -15.04 18.82
CA VAL A 105 1.02 -15.04 18.11
C VAL A 105 1.44 -16.48 17.75
N LEU A 106 1.03 -17.45 18.56
CA LEU A 106 1.32 -18.88 18.37
C LEU A 106 0.27 -19.59 17.51
N TRP A 107 -0.99 -19.18 17.55
CA TRP A 107 -2.11 -19.76 16.81
C TRP A 107 -2.62 -18.75 15.77
N LYS A 108 -2.34 -19.03 14.49
CA LYS A 108 -2.83 -18.24 13.34
C LYS A 108 -4.33 -18.48 13.11
N ASP A 109 -5.17 -17.83 13.91
CA ASP A 109 -6.61 -17.81 13.60
C ASP A 109 -6.89 -16.78 12.50
N ASN A 110 -6.78 -17.21 11.24
CA ASN A 110 -7.05 -16.39 10.04
C ASN A 110 -8.48 -15.83 9.96
N HIS A 111 -9.36 -16.16 10.90
CA HIS A 111 -10.78 -15.76 10.91
C HIS A 111 -10.98 -14.25 10.93
N ASN A 112 -10.05 -13.51 11.54
CA ASN A 112 -10.18 -12.06 11.65
C ASN A 112 -9.85 -11.34 10.34
N THR A 113 -8.87 -11.83 9.59
CA THR A 113 -8.48 -11.30 8.28
C THR A 113 -9.62 -11.40 7.27
N TYR A 114 -10.29 -12.56 7.19
CA TYR A 114 -11.43 -12.71 6.27
C TYR A 114 -12.59 -11.79 6.60
N ARG A 115 -12.81 -11.46 7.89
CA ARG A 115 -13.82 -10.48 8.28
C ARG A 115 -13.47 -9.08 7.80
N TRP A 116 -12.20 -8.67 7.95
CA TRP A 116 -11.71 -7.40 7.41
C TRP A 116 -11.79 -7.35 5.88
N LEU A 117 -11.39 -8.41 5.18
CA LEU A 117 -11.51 -8.47 3.73
C LEU A 117 -12.97 -8.40 3.27
N SER A 118 -13.87 -9.12 3.93
CA SER A 118 -15.29 -9.15 3.57
C SER A 118 -15.98 -7.79 3.72
N ILE A 119 -15.65 -7.03 4.77
CA ILE A 119 -16.23 -5.69 4.95
C ILE A 119 -15.68 -4.69 3.93
N TRP A 120 -14.40 -4.80 3.56
CA TRP A 120 -13.78 -3.96 2.53
C TRP A 120 -14.29 -4.29 1.13
N ASP A 121 -14.46 -5.57 0.81
CA ASP A 121 -15.07 -6.03 -0.43
C ASP A 121 -16.52 -5.51 -0.57
N SER A 122 -17.27 -5.52 0.53
CA SER A 122 -18.63 -4.94 0.57
C SER A 122 -18.63 -3.41 0.42
N ALA A 123 -17.59 -2.72 0.91
CA ALA A 123 -17.46 -1.27 0.82
C ALA A 123 -16.99 -0.79 -0.57
N LEU A 124 -16.35 -1.66 -1.34
CA LEU A 124 -15.75 -1.37 -2.64
C LEU A 124 -16.38 -2.18 -3.78
N PRO A 125 -17.70 -2.07 -4.04
CA PRO A 125 -18.42 -2.96 -4.96
C PRO A 125 -17.97 -2.88 -6.43
N ASN A 126 -17.29 -1.79 -6.83
CA ASN A 126 -16.77 -1.58 -8.18
C ASN A 126 -15.32 -2.07 -8.36
N TYR A 127 -14.74 -2.62 -7.30
CA TYR A 127 -13.38 -3.14 -7.30
C TYR A 127 -13.39 -4.67 -7.20
N THR A 128 -12.23 -5.27 -7.37
CA THR A 128 -11.98 -6.70 -7.18
C THR A 128 -10.72 -6.87 -6.36
N LEU A 129 -10.77 -7.69 -5.32
CA LEU A 129 -9.60 -8.05 -4.51
C LEU A 129 -8.63 -8.88 -5.36
N VAL A 130 -7.47 -8.31 -5.71
CA VAL A 130 -6.44 -9.00 -6.52
C VAL A 130 -5.43 -9.73 -5.65
N GLY A 131 -5.26 -9.30 -4.40
CA GLY A 131 -4.35 -9.95 -3.47
C GLY A 131 -4.40 -9.35 -2.08
N TYR A 132 -3.99 -10.16 -1.10
CA TYR A 132 -3.73 -9.71 0.26
C TYR A 132 -2.54 -10.46 0.86
N VAL A 133 -1.91 -9.84 1.86
CA VAL A 133 -0.81 -10.41 2.65
C VAL A 133 -1.01 -10.02 4.11
N GLU A 134 -0.71 -10.95 5.02
CA GLU A 134 -0.91 -10.79 6.45
C GLU A 134 0.37 -11.13 7.21
N LEU A 135 0.68 -10.33 8.24
CA LEU A 135 1.69 -10.62 9.23
C LEU A 135 1.20 -10.28 10.64
N VAL A 136 0.65 -11.29 11.34
CA VAL A 136 0.10 -11.20 12.71
C VAL A 136 -0.97 -10.11 12.83
N GLY A 137 -0.60 -8.88 13.14
CA GLY A 137 -1.52 -7.74 13.21
C GLY A 137 -1.52 -6.83 11.97
N ILE A 138 -0.68 -7.11 10.97
CA ILE A 138 -0.57 -6.34 9.74
C ILE A 138 -1.37 -7.02 8.65
N LEU A 139 -2.23 -6.29 7.95
CA LEU A 139 -2.93 -6.75 6.76
C LEU A 139 -2.73 -5.71 5.65
N LEU A 140 -2.20 -6.13 4.50
CA LEU A 140 -2.17 -5.33 3.27
C LEU A 140 -3.03 -6.02 2.23
N ALA A 141 -4.01 -5.30 1.69
CA ALA A 141 -4.91 -5.77 0.63
C ALA A 141 -4.88 -4.80 -0.55
N CYS A 142 -4.97 -5.35 -1.77
CA CYS A 142 -5.05 -4.58 -3.01
C CYS A 142 -6.37 -4.86 -3.72
N PHE A 143 -7.11 -3.80 -4.00
CA PHE A 143 -8.35 -3.80 -4.75
C PHE A 143 -8.14 -3.02 -6.05
N VAL A 144 -8.56 -3.59 -7.18
CA VAL A 144 -8.41 -2.96 -8.49
C VAL A 144 -9.79 -2.76 -9.10
N SER A 145 -10.02 -1.59 -9.72
CA SER A 145 -11.25 -1.28 -10.43
C SER A 145 -11.51 -2.35 -11.50
N LYS A 146 -12.77 -2.77 -11.65
CA LYS A 146 -13.17 -3.77 -12.66
C LYS A 146 -12.74 -3.41 -14.08
N ASP A 147 -12.63 -2.11 -14.39
CA ASP A 147 -12.21 -1.62 -15.71
C ASP A 147 -10.72 -1.89 -16.01
N VAL A 148 -9.89 -1.90 -14.95
CA VAL A 148 -8.44 -2.06 -15.03
C VAL A 148 -8.00 -3.48 -14.66
N HIS A 149 -8.84 -4.24 -13.95
CA HIS A 149 -8.53 -5.59 -13.46
C HIS A 149 -7.95 -6.53 -14.54
N ARG A 150 -8.44 -6.45 -15.79
CA ARG A 150 -7.96 -7.28 -16.91
C ARG A 150 -6.50 -7.04 -17.31
N TYR A 151 -5.90 -5.93 -16.87
CA TYR A 151 -4.51 -5.59 -17.16
C TYR A 151 -3.55 -6.05 -16.06
N ILE A 152 -4.06 -6.60 -14.95
CA ILE A 152 -3.23 -7.15 -13.88
C ILE A 152 -2.80 -8.55 -14.29
N GLU A 153 -1.51 -8.74 -14.49
CA GLU A 153 -0.94 -10.02 -14.91
C GLU A 153 -0.33 -10.78 -13.74
N TYR A 154 0.31 -10.05 -12.82
CA TYR A 154 1.07 -10.66 -11.74
C TYR A 154 0.92 -9.89 -10.42
N VAL A 155 0.80 -10.64 -9.33
CA VAL A 155 0.76 -10.11 -7.96
C VAL A 155 1.76 -10.87 -7.10
N ASP A 156 2.84 -10.19 -6.73
CA ASP A 156 3.88 -10.69 -5.82
C ASP A 156 3.64 -10.20 -4.39
N LYS A 157 4.03 -11.00 -3.40
CA LYS A 157 3.79 -10.69 -1.98
C LYS A 157 4.97 -11.13 -1.13
N ASP A 158 5.39 -10.26 -0.23
CA ASP A 158 6.48 -10.56 0.71
C ASP A 158 6.19 -10.05 2.12
N ILE A 159 6.82 -10.67 3.12
CA ILE A 159 6.70 -10.30 4.54
C ILE A 159 8.08 -10.27 5.20
N CYS A 160 8.35 -9.24 5.99
CA CYS A 160 9.54 -9.14 6.81
C CYS A 160 9.14 -9.09 8.30
N LYS A 161 9.63 -10.03 9.11
CA LYS A 161 9.37 -10.08 10.55
C LYS A 161 10.49 -9.35 11.30
N THR A 162 10.13 -8.43 12.20
CA THR A 162 11.09 -7.61 12.96
C THR A 162 10.83 -7.62 14.48
N GLY A 163 10.01 -8.56 14.98
CA GLY A 163 9.72 -8.69 16.41
C GLY A 163 10.92 -9.05 17.28
N THR A 164 10.70 -9.24 18.58
CA THR A 164 11.77 -9.54 19.55
C THR A 164 12.65 -10.70 19.08
N PHE A 165 13.96 -10.42 18.95
CA PHE A 165 15.00 -11.31 18.40
C PHE A 165 14.82 -11.76 16.93
N GLY A 166 13.92 -11.16 16.16
CA GLY A 166 13.65 -11.52 14.75
C GLY A 166 12.78 -12.77 14.58
N TYR A 167 12.35 -13.41 15.66
CA TYR A 167 11.57 -14.66 15.62
C TYR A 167 10.06 -14.44 15.77
N THR A 168 9.64 -13.38 16.45
CA THR A 168 8.22 -13.07 16.65
C THR A 168 7.69 -12.13 15.56
N GLY A 169 6.47 -12.38 15.06
CA GLY A 169 5.87 -11.57 13.99
C GLY A 169 5.07 -10.37 14.47
N ASN A 170 5.19 -9.99 15.75
CA ASN A 170 4.41 -8.90 16.36
C ASN A 170 4.77 -7.50 15.81
N LYS A 171 5.92 -7.38 15.16
CA LYS A 171 6.36 -6.22 14.40
C LYS A 171 6.94 -6.72 13.07
N GLY A 172 6.81 -5.91 12.02
CA GLY A 172 7.29 -6.27 10.70
C GLY A 172 6.75 -5.37 9.61
N ALA A 173 6.90 -5.81 8.37
CA ALA A 173 6.37 -5.18 7.18
C ALA A 173 5.75 -6.24 6.26
N ALA A 174 4.74 -5.83 5.49
CA ALA A 174 4.18 -6.61 4.41
C ALA A 174 4.26 -5.78 3.13
N GLY A 175 4.69 -6.41 2.03
CA GLY A 175 4.87 -5.78 0.74
C GLY A 175 4.09 -6.51 -0.35
N MET A 176 3.68 -5.76 -1.36
CA MET A 176 2.99 -6.30 -2.54
C MET A 176 3.50 -5.60 -3.79
N ARG A 177 3.82 -6.38 -4.83
CA ARG A 177 4.09 -5.89 -6.18
C ARG A 177 2.92 -6.27 -7.08
N VAL A 178 2.50 -5.35 -7.94
CA VAL A 178 1.43 -5.57 -8.90
C VAL A 178 1.94 -5.12 -10.26
N ASP A 179 1.96 -6.04 -11.22
CA ASP A 179 2.44 -5.82 -12.59
C ASP A 179 1.28 -5.83 -13.58
#